data_AF-A0A150P7P7-F1
#
_entry.id   AF-A0A150P7P7-F1
#
_cell.length_a   1.000
_cell.length_b   1.000
_cell.length_c   1.000
_cell.angle_alpha   90.00
_cell.angle_beta   90.00
_cell.angle_gamma   90.00
#
_symmetry.space_group_name_H-M   'P 1'
#
loop_
_entity.id
_entity.type
_entity.pdbx_description
1 polymer ?
#
loop_
_entity_poly.entity_id
_entity_poly.type
_entity_poly.pdbx_seq_one_letter_code
_entity_poly.pdbx_strand_id
1 'polypeptide(L)'
;MSAERPPHFSMLRSFALADFVTLANAASGTLSILLCLNYVAEREPIYIWVAFGLLPLALACDVLDGTIARWRRKHSPLGADLDSLADVVSFGVAPAVLGYALGLRGPWDAAALVYFVACGISRLARYNVTAAELSDERGKVRYYEGTPIPTSLLIVLLFGVLFSMDRVHEQLWLGAIQLGPWAFHPLSLVYVVSGSAMVSGTLRIPKP
;
A
#
# COMPACT_ATOMS: atom_id res chain seq x y z
N MET A 1 -44.75 14.94 -15.49
CA MET A 1 -44.10 13.61 -15.44
C MET A 1 -43.15 13.63 -14.26
N SER A 2 -43.50 12.87 -13.22
CA SER A 2 -42.84 12.87 -11.92
C SER A 2 -41.40 12.35 -12.03
N ALA A 3 -40.44 13.06 -11.43
CA ALA A 3 -39.07 12.59 -11.30
C ALA A 3 -39.06 11.36 -10.38
N GLU A 4 -38.85 10.17 -10.95
CA GLU A 4 -38.65 8.95 -10.19
C GLU A 4 -37.38 9.09 -9.34
N ARG A 5 -37.53 9.06 -8.01
CA ARG A 5 -36.39 8.91 -7.10
C ARG A 5 -35.76 7.54 -7.36
N PRO A 6 -34.42 7.43 -7.50
CA PRO A 6 -33.80 6.12 -7.65
C PRO A 6 -34.13 5.25 -6.43
N PRO A 7 -34.41 3.95 -6.62
CA PRO A 7 -34.80 3.08 -5.52
C PRO A 7 -33.68 3.00 -4.48
N HIS A 8 -34.08 3.14 -3.21
CA HIS A 8 -33.26 2.87 -2.04
C HIS A 8 -32.64 1.47 -2.22
N PHE A 9 -31.31 1.31 -2.10
CA PHE A 9 -30.50 0.11 -2.43
C PHE A 9 -29.92 0.00 -3.87
N SER A 10 -29.69 1.10 -4.58
CA SER A 10 -28.96 1.07 -5.87
C SER A 10 -27.45 0.82 -5.75
N MET A 11 -26.80 1.22 -4.65
CA MET A 11 -25.37 0.94 -4.43
C MET A 11 -25.08 -0.56 -4.29
N LEU A 12 -25.89 -1.28 -3.50
CA LEU A 12 -25.71 -2.71 -3.19
C LEU A 12 -25.94 -3.66 -4.39
N ARG A 13 -26.70 -3.24 -5.40
CA ARG A 13 -26.90 -4.02 -6.64
C ARG A 13 -25.80 -3.81 -7.68
N SER A 14 -24.98 -2.77 -7.51
CA SER A 14 -23.81 -2.52 -8.34
C SER A 14 -22.52 -3.14 -7.81
N PHE A 15 -22.55 -3.73 -6.59
CA PHE A 15 -21.44 -4.48 -6.01
C PHE A 15 -21.10 -5.66 -6.91
N ALA A 16 -20.14 -5.45 -7.78
CA ALA A 16 -19.53 -6.50 -8.54
C ALA A 16 -18.71 -7.35 -7.57
N LEU A 17 -18.52 -8.62 -7.92
CA LEU A 17 -17.66 -9.52 -7.15
C LEU A 17 -16.24 -8.94 -6.96
N ALA A 18 -15.81 -8.04 -7.85
CA ALA A 18 -14.58 -7.26 -7.71
C ALA A 18 -14.59 -6.35 -6.47
N ASP A 19 -15.67 -5.60 -6.21
CA ASP A 19 -15.73 -4.65 -5.08
C ASP A 19 -15.62 -5.38 -3.72
N PHE A 20 -16.14 -6.60 -3.62
CA PHE A 20 -15.98 -7.43 -2.43
C PHE A 20 -14.53 -7.87 -2.22
N VAL A 21 -13.83 -8.18 -3.32
CA VAL A 21 -12.41 -8.56 -3.27
C VAL A 21 -11.54 -7.35 -2.91
N THR A 22 -11.85 -6.17 -3.45
CA THR A 22 -11.19 -4.92 -3.06
C THR A 22 -11.41 -4.57 -1.58
N LEU A 23 -12.63 -4.78 -1.07
CA LEU A 23 -12.90 -4.65 0.37
C LEU A 23 -12.11 -5.67 1.20
N ALA A 24 -11.88 -6.89 0.69
CA ALA A 24 -11.04 -7.87 1.34
C ALA A 24 -9.55 -7.46 1.36
N ASN A 25 -9.06 -6.82 0.29
CA ASN A 25 -7.74 -6.17 0.27
C ASN A 25 -7.66 -5.12 1.39
N ALA A 26 -8.57 -4.14 1.40
CA ALA A 26 -8.60 -3.09 2.42
C ALA A 26 -8.72 -3.64 3.86
N ALA A 27 -9.54 -4.68 4.06
CA ALA A 27 -9.69 -5.35 5.35
C ALA A 27 -8.39 -6.03 5.79
N SER A 28 -7.68 -6.68 4.86
CA SER A 28 -6.38 -7.34 5.15
C SER A 28 -5.31 -6.31 5.54
N GLY A 29 -5.21 -5.20 4.80
CA GLY A 29 -4.30 -4.10 5.13
C GLY A 29 -4.62 -3.46 6.48
N THR A 30 -5.90 -3.19 6.74
CA THR A 30 -6.35 -2.62 8.03
C THR A 30 -6.10 -3.57 9.19
N LEU A 31 -6.38 -4.86 9.03
CA LEU A 31 -6.12 -5.86 10.06
C LEU A 31 -4.63 -6.01 10.35
N SER A 32 -3.77 -5.94 9.32
CA SER A 32 -2.32 -5.88 9.49
C SER A 32 -1.89 -4.69 10.35
N ILE A 33 -2.47 -3.51 10.14
CA ILE A 33 -2.22 -2.31 10.95
C ILE A 33 -2.63 -2.56 12.41
N LEU A 34 -3.84 -3.07 12.65
CA LEU A 34 -4.32 -3.35 14.02
C LEU A 34 -3.42 -4.36 14.75
N LEU A 35 -2.96 -5.40 14.06
CA LEU A 35 -2.03 -6.37 14.62
C LEU A 35 -0.66 -5.76 14.92
N CYS A 36 -0.17 -4.84 14.09
CA CYS A 36 1.05 -4.09 14.39
C CYS A 36 0.88 -3.23 15.66
N LEU A 37 -0.29 -2.64 15.87
CA LEU A 37 -0.60 -1.88 17.08
C LEU A 37 -0.67 -2.79 18.33
N ASN A 38 -1.32 -3.95 18.21
CA ASN A 38 -1.33 -4.94 19.29
C ASN A 38 0.08 -5.43 19.62
N TYR A 39 0.94 -5.65 18.62
CA TYR A 39 2.35 -5.96 18.86
C TYR A 39 3.09 -4.85 19.59
N VAL A 40 2.80 -3.58 19.28
CA VAL A 40 3.39 -2.45 20.01
C VAL A 40 2.97 -2.45 21.48
N ALA A 41 1.73 -2.83 21.78
CA ALA A 41 1.18 -2.87 23.13
C ALA A 41 1.64 -4.09 23.94
N GLU A 42 1.59 -5.28 23.34
CA GLU A 42 1.73 -6.56 24.04
C GLU A 42 3.07 -7.26 23.78
N ARG A 43 3.79 -6.88 22.72
CA ARG A 43 5.06 -7.50 22.28
C ARG A 43 4.96 -8.98 21.90
N GLU A 44 3.75 -9.49 21.69
CA GLU A 44 3.51 -10.88 21.29
C GLU A 44 3.88 -11.13 19.81
N PRO A 45 4.85 -12.01 19.50
CA PRO A 45 5.37 -12.21 18.15
C PRO A 45 4.33 -12.66 17.12
N ILE A 46 3.30 -13.38 17.58
CA ILE A 46 2.24 -13.90 16.73
C ILE A 46 1.55 -12.80 15.93
N TYR A 47 1.38 -11.61 16.52
CA TYR A 47 0.70 -10.50 15.85
C TYR A 47 1.48 -10.02 14.62
N ILE A 48 2.81 -9.93 14.72
CA ILE A 48 3.66 -9.52 13.60
C ILE A 48 3.72 -10.60 12.52
N TRP A 49 3.80 -11.88 12.89
CA TRP A 49 3.76 -12.98 11.93
C TRP A 49 2.46 -12.99 11.12
N VAL A 50 1.32 -12.78 11.78
CA VAL A 50 0.03 -12.69 11.09
C VAL A 50 -0.04 -11.43 10.22
N ALA A 51 0.44 -10.28 10.70
CA ALA A 51 0.53 -9.06 9.91
C ALA A 51 1.36 -9.25 8.62
N PHE A 52 2.52 -9.91 8.71
CA PHE A 52 3.33 -10.26 7.56
C PHE A 52 2.61 -11.14 6.54
N GLY A 53 1.77 -12.08 7.00
CA GLY A 53 0.98 -12.94 6.11
C GLY A 53 -0.18 -12.22 5.42
N LEU A 54 -0.77 -11.21 6.07
CA LEU A 54 -1.92 -10.47 5.53
C LEU A 54 -1.55 -9.54 4.38
N LEU A 55 -0.34 -8.99 4.33
CA LEU A 55 0.06 -8.06 3.26
C LEU A 55 0.21 -8.73 1.88
N PRO A 56 0.85 -9.92 1.75
CA PRO A 56 0.80 -10.70 0.52
C PRO A 56 -0.61 -11.18 0.16
N LEU A 57 -1.45 -11.49 1.14
CA LEU A 57 -2.85 -11.85 0.91
C LEU A 57 -3.63 -10.67 0.33
N ALA A 58 -3.40 -9.46 0.85
CA ALA A 58 -3.97 -8.23 0.33
C ALA A 58 -3.58 -8.01 -1.14
N LEU A 59 -2.31 -8.28 -1.50
CA LEU A 59 -1.85 -8.24 -2.89
C LEU A 59 -2.50 -9.30 -3.76
N ALA A 60 -2.69 -10.51 -3.23
CA ALA A 60 -3.39 -11.55 -3.97
C ALA A 60 -4.85 -11.12 -4.27
N CYS A 61 -5.52 -10.48 -3.31
CA CYS A 61 -6.86 -9.92 -3.51
C CYS A 61 -6.86 -8.82 -4.58
N ASP A 62 -5.96 -7.84 -4.51
CA ASP A 62 -5.78 -6.77 -5.51
C ASP A 62 -5.57 -7.32 -6.94
N VAL A 63 -4.66 -8.28 -7.11
CA VAL A 63 -4.44 -8.89 -8.43
C VAL A 63 -5.69 -9.63 -8.95
N LEU A 64 -6.47 -10.23 -8.04
CA LEU A 64 -7.70 -10.92 -8.37
C LEU A 64 -8.83 -9.96 -8.75
N ASP A 65 -9.03 -8.85 -8.03
CA ASP A 65 -10.09 -7.90 -8.36
C ASP A 65 -9.88 -7.25 -9.73
N GLY A 66 -8.63 -6.87 -10.06
CA GLY A 66 -8.29 -6.30 -11.36
C GLY A 66 -8.46 -7.30 -12.49
N THR A 67 -8.23 -8.59 -12.21
CA THR A 67 -8.48 -9.67 -13.17
C THR A 67 -9.97 -9.92 -13.38
N ILE A 68 -10.77 -9.88 -12.32
CA ILE A 68 -12.23 -10.04 -12.37
C ILE A 68 -12.89 -8.85 -13.09
N ALA A 69 -12.42 -7.63 -12.82
CA ALA A 69 -12.90 -6.41 -13.47
C ALA A 69 -12.64 -6.44 -14.99
N ARG A 70 -11.44 -6.82 -15.41
CA ARG A 70 -11.09 -7.03 -16.83
C ARG A 70 -11.96 -8.10 -17.49
N TRP A 71 -12.16 -9.23 -16.81
CA TRP A 71 -12.94 -10.35 -17.36
C TRP A 71 -14.41 -9.98 -17.55
N ARG A 72 -14.99 -9.19 -16.64
CA ARG A 72 -16.40 -8.74 -16.70
C ARG A 72 -16.65 -7.58 -17.67
N ARG A 73 -15.61 -7.00 -18.30
CA ARG A 73 -15.67 -5.81 -19.18
C ARG A 73 -16.55 -4.67 -18.63
N LYS A 74 -16.66 -4.58 -17.30
CA LYS A 74 -17.41 -3.55 -16.59
C LYS A 74 -16.43 -2.87 -15.65
N HIS A 75 -15.79 -1.83 -16.14
CA HIS A 75 -15.03 -0.90 -15.31
C HIS A 75 -16.02 0.13 -14.76
N SER A 76 -16.30 0.06 -13.46
CA SER A 76 -17.08 1.07 -12.77
C SER A 76 -16.11 2.14 -12.24
N PRO A 77 -16.37 3.44 -12.46
CA PRO A 77 -15.55 4.52 -11.87
C PRO A 77 -15.41 4.39 -10.35
N LEU A 78 -16.51 4.00 -9.66
CA LEU A 78 -16.51 3.78 -8.22
C LEU A 78 -15.56 2.66 -7.77
N GLY A 79 -15.46 1.59 -8.55
CA GLY A 79 -14.59 0.46 -8.24
C GLY A 79 -13.10 0.82 -8.38
N ALA A 80 -12.76 1.65 -9.37
CA ALA A 80 -11.39 2.14 -9.56
C ALA A 80 -10.92 3.08 -8.43
N ASP A 81 -11.82 3.93 -7.93
CA ASP A 81 -11.53 4.77 -6.76
C ASP A 81 -11.40 3.93 -5.49
N LEU A 82 -12.26 2.92 -5.30
CA LEU A 82 -12.20 2.02 -4.15
C LEU A 82 -10.90 1.21 -4.13
N ASP A 83 -10.47 0.72 -5.28
CA ASP A 83 -9.22 0.00 -5.49
C ASP A 83 -8.00 0.85 -5.08
N SER A 84 -7.93 2.09 -5.60
CA SER A 84 -6.87 3.03 -5.25
C SER A 84 -6.82 3.34 -3.75
N LEU A 85 -7.98 3.48 -3.09
CA LEU A 85 -8.04 3.70 -1.64
C LEU A 85 -7.61 2.48 -0.83
N ALA A 86 -8.01 1.28 -1.25
CA ALA A 86 -7.60 0.02 -0.63
C ALA A 86 -6.07 -0.16 -0.73
N ASP A 87 -5.49 0.14 -1.89
CA ASP A 87 -4.05 0.08 -2.14
C ASP A 87 -3.23 1.02 -1.27
N VAL A 88 -3.72 2.25 -1.05
CA VAL A 88 -3.06 3.19 -0.12
C VAL A 88 -2.95 2.57 1.27
N VAL A 89 -4.03 1.93 1.75
CA VAL A 89 -4.05 1.32 3.09
C VAL A 89 -3.13 0.10 3.16
N SER A 90 -3.26 -0.83 2.21
CA SER A 90 -2.54 -2.11 2.23
C SER A 90 -1.07 -2.00 1.86
N PHE A 91 -0.69 -1.12 0.93
CA PHE A 91 0.68 -1.03 0.40
C PHE A 91 1.41 0.26 0.75
N GLY A 92 0.70 1.30 1.19
CA GLY A 92 1.29 2.53 1.71
C GLY A 92 1.35 2.52 3.23
N VAL A 93 0.19 2.56 3.88
CA VAL A 93 0.07 2.77 5.32
C VAL A 93 0.52 1.54 6.11
N ALA A 94 0.07 0.34 5.76
CA ALA A 94 0.37 -0.86 6.54
C ALA A 94 1.88 -1.18 6.61
N PRO A 95 2.66 -1.12 5.52
CA PRO A 95 4.12 -1.29 5.58
C PRO A 95 4.82 -0.19 6.40
N ALA A 96 4.30 1.04 6.40
CA ALA A 96 4.86 2.13 7.20
C ALA A 96 4.63 1.90 8.71
N VAL A 97 3.41 1.51 9.08
CA VAL A 97 3.08 1.14 10.47
C VAL A 97 3.89 -0.07 10.93
N LEU A 98 4.11 -1.05 10.05
CA LEU A 98 4.91 -2.23 10.36
C LEU A 98 6.36 -1.85 10.70
N GLY A 99 6.99 -0.98 9.90
CA GLY A 99 8.33 -0.46 10.21
C GLY A 99 8.40 0.26 11.55
N TYR A 100 7.39 1.10 11.84
CA TYR A 100 7.27 1.79 13.12
C TYR A 100 7.13 0.82 14.31
N ALA A 101 6.30 -0.22 14.15
CA ALA A 101 6.07 -1.23 15.18
C ALA A 101 7.35 -2.01 15.54
N LEU A 102 8.19 -2.26 14.53
CA LEU A 102 9.44 -3.03 14.64
C LEU A 102 10.67 -2.20 15.05
N GLY A 103 10.53 -0.89 15.30
CA GLY A 103 11.58 -0.11 15.96
C GLY A 103 11.90 1.24 15.34
N LEU A 104 11.34 1.58 14.18
CA LEU A 104 11.53 2.89 13.53
C LEU A 104 10.74 4.01 14.24
N ARG A 105 11.08 4.30 15.50
CA ARG A 105 10.32 5.20 16.39
C ARG A 105 10.89 6.61 16.52
N GLY A 106 12.04 6.89 15.90
CA GLY A 106 12.61 8.22 15.88
C GLY A 106 11.71 9.22 15.14
N PRO A 107 11.81 10.53 15.42
CA PRO A 107 11.07 11.55 14.67
C PRO A 107 11.41 11.58 13.18
N TRP A 108 12.69 11.33 12.86
CA TRP A 108 13.24 11.31 11.52
C TRP A 108 12.77 10.07 10.80
N ASP A 109 12.64 8.96 11.53
CA ASP A 109 12.03 7.75 11.01
C ASP A 109 10.54 7.99 10.70
N ALA A 110 9.80 8.61 11.63
CA ALA A 110 8.41 8.97 11.42
C ALA A 110 8.24 9.89 10.19
N ALA A 111 9.12 10.87 10.02
CA ALA A 111 9.13 11.74 8.84
C ALA A 111 9.39 10.93 7.54
N ALA A 112 10.33 9.98 7.56
CA ALA A 112 10.61 9.10 6.43
C ALA A 112 9.41 8.18 6.08
N LEU A 113 8.73 7.64 7.09
CA LEU A 113 7.54 6.82 6.93
C LEU A 113 6.37 7.62 6.36
N VAL A 114 6.14 8.84 6.87
CA VAL A 114 5.13 9.77 6.34
C VAL A 114 5.43 10.14 4.89
N TYR A 115 6.71 10.43 4.58
CA TYR A 115 7.14 10.71 3.21
C TYR A 115 6.85 9.53 2.27
N PHE A 116 7.12 8.30 2.69
CA PHE A 116 6.80 7.10 1.91
C PHE A 116 5.31 6.96 1.62
N VAL A 117 4.45 7.14 2.63
CA VAL A 117 2.99 7.11 2.46
C VAL A 117 2.53 8.22 1.51
N ALA A 118 3.04 9.43 1.66
CA ALA A 118 2.70 10.56 0.78
C ALA A 118 3.11 10.30 -0.67
N CYS A 119 4.26 9.67 -0.90
CA CYS A 119 4.71 9.24 -2.22
C CYS A 119 3.78 8.19 -2.83
N GLY A 120 3.36 7.19 -2.04
CA GLY A 120 2.40 6.16 -2.46
C GLY A 120 1.05 6.76 -2.87
N ILE A 121 0.50 7.66 -2.05
CA ILE A 121 -0.76 8.38 -2.36
C ILE A 121 -0.61 9.18 -3.65
N SER A 122 0.49 9.93 -3.80
CA SER A 122 0.72 10.77 -4.98
C SER A 122 0.80 9.95 -6.27
N ARG A 123 1.40 8.76 -6.21
CA ARG A 123 1.48 7.83 -7.35
C ARG A 123 0.09 7.30 -7.73
N LEU A 124 -0.69 6.82 -6.76
CA LEU A 124 -2.03 6.29 -6.99
C LEU A 124 -2.98 7.36 -7.51
N ALA A 125 -2.92 8.58 -6.95
CA ALA A 125 -3.68 9.72 -7.45
C ALA A 125 -3.35 10.05 -8.92
N ARG A 126 -2.06 10.06 -9.29
CA ARG A 126 -1.64 10.26 -10.69
C ARG A 126 -2.16 9.16 -11.61
N TYR A 127 -2.12 7.90 -11.15
CA TYR A 127 -2.63 6.76 -11.91
C TYR A 127 -4.14 6.89 -12.17
N ASN A 128 -4.92 7.26 -11.15
CA ASN A 128 -6.36 7.44 -11.27
C ASN A 128 -6.73 8.57 -12.25
N VAL A 129 -6.02 9.71 -12.18
CA VAL A 129 -6.22 10.83 -13.12
C VAL A 129 -5.84 10.45 -14.55
N THR A 130 -4.71 9.76 -14.74
CA THR A 130 -4.26 9.31 -16.08
C THR A 130 -5.22 8.28 -16.67
N ALA A 131 -5.79 7.40 -15.86
CA ALA A 131 -6.81 6.43 -16.28
C ALA A 131 -8.11 7.12 -16.73
N ALA A 132 -8.50 8.21 -16.06
CA ALA A 132 -9.65 9.02 -16.46
C ALA A 132 -9.40 9.79 -17.77
N GLU A 133 -8.20 10.36 -17.95
CA GLU A 133 -7.84 11.13 -19.16
C GLU A 133 -7.66 10.25 -20.41
N LEU A 134 -7.21 8.99 -20.27
CA LEU A 134 -7.04 8.04 -21.38
C LEU A 134 -8.37 7.44 -21.89
N SER A 135 -9.50 7.82 -21.32
CA SER A 135 -10.82 7.40 -21.79
C SER A 135 -11.35 8.20 -22.99
N ASP A 136 -10.66 9.28 -23.41
CA ASP A 136 -11.01 10.06 -24.61
C ASP A 136 -10.05 9.86 -25.80
N GLU A 137 -10.62 9.25 -26.84
CA GLU A 137 -10.36 9.30 -28.28
C GLU A 137 -9.06 8.85 -28.97
N ARG A 138 -7.89 8.63 -28.35
CA ARG A 138 -6.67 8.35 -29.18
C ARG A 138 -5.78 7.24 -28.66
N GLY A 139 -6.11 6.01 -29.02
CA GLY A 139 -5.34 4.79 -28.74
C GLY A 139 -3.86 4.82 -29.15
N LYS A 140 -2.99 5.32 -28.27
CA LYS A 140 -1.55 5.06 -28.26
C LYS A 140 -1.01 5.13 -26.84
N VAL A 141 -1.09 3.99 -26.14
CA VAL A 141 -0.47 3.78 -24.83
C VAL A 141 1.05 3.85 -25.00
N ARG A 142 1.70 4.86 -24.43
CA ARG A 142 3.16 4.97 -24.39
C ARG A 142 3.59 5.27 -22.96
N TYR A 143 4.13 4.22 -22.34
CA TYR A 143 4.81 4.17 -21.04
C TYR A 143 3.90 4.05 -19.81
N TYR A 144 4.00 2.89 -19.15
CA TYR A 144 3.64 2.73 -17.75
C TYR A 144 4.86 3.18 -16.92
N GLU A 145 4.69 4.24 -16.13
CA GLU A 145 5.70 4.77 -15.21
C GLU A 145 5.51 4.18 -13.80
N GLY A 146 6.65 3.84 -13.16
CA GLY A 146 6.73 3.48 -11.75
C GLY A 146 7.00 1.98 -11.49
N THR A 147 7.83 1.69 -10.48
CA THR A 147 8.09 0.31 -10.05
C THR A 147 6.80 -0.36 -9.58
N PRO A 148 6.50 -1.61 -9.97
CA PRO A 148 5.27 -2.27 -9.55
C PRO A 148 5.14 -2.29 -8.02
N ILE A 149 3.90 -2.13 -7.53
CA ILE A 149 3.46 -2.19 -6.11
C ILE A 149 4.26 -3.18 -5.23
N PRO A 150 4.74 -4.37 -5.69
CA PRO A 150 5.66 -5.23 -4.96
C PRO A 150 6.92 -4.58 -4.33
N THR A 151 7.35 -3.38 -4.72
CA THR A 151 8.46 -2.70 -4.02
C THR A 151 8.19 -2.43 -2.54
N SER A 152 6.93 -2.23 -2.13
CA SER A 152 6.61 -2.12 -0.69
C SER A 152 6.67 -3.47 0.01
N LEU A 153 6.28 -4.55 -0.68
CA LEU A 153 6.43 -5.92 -0.15
C LEU A 153 7.88 -6.35 0.02
N LEU A 154 8.82 -5.80 -0.76
CA LEU A 154 10.25 -6.02 -0.51
C LEU A 154 10.70 -5.45 0.84
N ILE A 155 10.14 -4.29 1.24
CA ILE A 155 10.39 -3.72 2.57
C ILE A 155 9.76 -4.61 3.64
N VAL A 156 8.52 -5.05 3.43
CA VAL A 156 7.84 -5.99 4.33
C VAL A 156 8.66 -7.28 4.50
N LEU A 157 9.17 -7.85 3.41
CA LEU A 157 10.03 -9.03 3.44
C LEU A 157 11.35 -8.78 4.18
N LEU A 158 12.00 -7.63 3.94
CA LEU A 158 13.20 -7.22 4.66
C LEU A 158 12.94 -7.17 6.17
N PHE A 159 11.85 -6.55 6.60
CA PHE A 159 11.47 -6.51 8.00
C PHE A 159 11.06 -7.88 8.55
N GLY A 160 10.48 -8.75 7.73
CA GLY A 160 10.20 -10.14 8.10
C GLY A 160 11.47 -10.94 8.37
N VAL A 161 12.49 -10.75 7.54
CA VAL A 161 13.83 -11.34 7.75
C VAL A 161 14.46 -10.78 9.02
N LEU A 162 14.45 -9.45 9.23
CA LEU A 162 14.96 -8.83 10.44
C LEU A 162 14.26 -9.37 11.70
N PHE A 163 12.95 -9.50 11.66
CA PHE A 163 12.15 -10.05 12.75
C PHE A 163 12.49 -11.52 13.02
N SER A 164 12.66 -12.34 11.98
CA SER A 164 13.07 -13.75 12.11
C SER A 164 14.46 -13.95 12.72
N MET A 165 15.32 -12.93 12.63
CA MET A 165 16.67 -12.92 13.19
C MET A 165 16.74 -12.24 14.57
N ASP A 166 15.60 -11.87 15.15
CA ASP A 166 15.49 -11.05 16.38
C ASP A 166 16.25 -9.71 16.30
N ARG A 167 16.47 -9.20 15.07
CA ARG A 167 17.18 -7.93 14.77
C ARG A 167 16.21 -6.76 14.62
N VAL A 168 15.36 -6.58 15.62
CA VAL A 168 14.35 -5.51 15.68
C VAL A 168 14.56 -4.63 16.91
N HIS A 169 13.86 -3.49 16.96
CA HIS A 169 14.01 -2.47 18.01
C HIS A 169 15.46 -1.98 18.14
N GLU A 170 16.11 -2.23 19.29
CA GLU A 170 17.48 -1.79 19.57
C GLU A 170 18.53 -2.49 18.71
N GLN A 171 18.17 -3.63 18.11
CA GLN A 171 19.09 -4.46 17.31
C GLN A 171 18.88 -4.31 15.79
N LEU A 172 18.15 -3.28 15.37
CA LEU A 172 17.98 -2.99 13.94
C LEU A 172 19.34 -2.89 13.25
N TRP A 173 19.41 -3.42 12.02
CA TRP A 173 20.59 -3.25 11.19
C TRP A 173 20.94 -1.78 11.02
N LEU A 174 22.25 -1.48 11.04
CA LEU A 174 22.83 -0.14 11.04
C LEU A 174 22.68 0.64 12.37
N GLY A 175 21.99 0.07 13.36
CA GLY A 175 21.83 0.66 14.69
C GLY A 175 21.05 1.97 14.69
N ALA A 176 21.01 2.61 15.85
CA ALA A 176 20.46 3.95 16.02
C ALA A 176 21.60 4.98 16.03
N ILE A 177 21.52 5.97 15.15
CA ILE A 177 22.40 7.14 15.17
C ILE A 177 21.68 8.21 15.99
N GLN A 178 22.27 8.64 17.11
CA GLN A 178 21.76 9.77 17.87
C GLN A 178 22.15 11.08 17.16
N LEU A 179 21.16 11.75 16.56
CA LEU A 179 21.30 13.09 16.00
C LEU A 179 20.78 14.09 17.03
N GLY A 180 21.64 14.42 17.99
CA GLY A 180 21.28 15.25 19.14
C GLY A 180 20.29 14.53 20.06
N PRO A 181 19.17 15.15 20.49
CA PRO A 181 18.22 14.51 21.40
C PRO A 181 17.33 13.45 20.75
N TRP A 182 17.45 13.21 19.45
CA TRP A 182 16.56 12.32 18.72
C TRP A 182 17.32 11.17 18.06
N ALA A 183 16.79 9.97 18.18
CA ALA A 183 17.30 8.79 17.50
C ALA A 183 16.88 8.80 16.02
N PHE A 184 17.78 8.38 15.15
CA PHE A 184 17.55 8.16 13.73
C PHE A 184 18.07 6.78 13.35
N HIS A 185 17.23 5.96 12.73
CA HIS A 185 17.62 4.65 12.25
C HIS A 185 17.90 4.75 10.74
N PRO A 186 19.14 4.50 10.27
CA PRO A 186 19.45 4.56 8.84
C PRO A 186 18.57 3.64 7.98
N LEU A 187 18.02 2.58 8.58
CA LEU A 187 17.07 1.69 7.93
C LEU A 187 15.78 2.42 7.45
N SER A 188 15.38 3.53 8.09
CA SER A 188 14.25 4.34 7.62
C SER A 188 14.49 4.97 6.24
N LEU A 189 15.76 5.13 5.81
CA LEU A 189 16.09 5.59 4.47
C LEU A 189 15.63 4.63 3.37
N VAL A 190 15.44 3.34 3.68
CA VAL A 190 14.87 2.39 2.72
C VAL A 190 13.47 2.82 2.29
N TYR A 191 12.68 3.37 3.22
CA TYR A 191 11.36 3.94 2.91
C TYR A 191 11.47 5.20 2.06
N VAL A 192 12.45 6.07 2.32
CA VAL A 192 12.70 7.28 1.51
C VAL A 192 13.11 6.91 0.08
N VAL A 193 14.03 5.96 -0.07
CA VAL A 193 14.49 5.47 -1.38
C VAL A 193 13.33 4.82 -2.13
N SER A 194 12.55 3.96 -1.47
CA SER A 194 11.38 3.32 -2.08
C SER A 194 10.30 4.33 -2.48
N GLY A 195 9.96 5.28 -1.61
CA GLY A 195 9.01 6.36 -1.91
C GLY A 195 9.48 7.25 -3.06
N SER A 196 10.76 7.62 -3.06
CA SER A 196 11.38 8.36 -4.16
C SER A 196 11.32 7.58 -5.47
N ALA A 197 11.56 6.26 -5.44
CA ALA A 197 11.46 5.40 -6.60
C ALA A 197 10.01 5.28 -7.13
N MET A 198 9.00 5.32 -6.25
CA MET A 198 7.59 5.31 -6.65
C MET A 198 7.15 6.58 -7.41
N VAL A 199 7.75 7.72 -7.07
CA VAL A 199 7.42 9.04 -7.68
C VAL A 199 8.37 9.40 -8.83
N SER A 200 9.55 8.79 -8.88
CA SER A 200 10.55 9.06 -9.90
C SER A 200 10.12 8.52 -11.27
N GLY A 201 9.81 9.41 -12.21
CA GLY A 201 9.55 9.10 -13.63
C GLY A 201 10.79 8.62 -14.41
N THR A 202 11.88 8.24 -13.73
CA THR A 202 13.17 7.90 -14.34
C THR A 202 13.29 6.40 -14.68
N LEU A 203 12.45 5.54 -14.12
CA LEU A 203 12.44 4.09 -14.42
C LEU A 203 11.52 3.77 -15.61
N ARG A 204 12.05 4.01 -16.81
CA ARG A 204 11.47 3.53 -18.07
C ARG A 204 11.93 2.09 -18.29
N ILE A 205 11.14 1.09 -17.86
CA ILE A 205 11.39 -0.32 -18.18
C ILE A 205 10.76 -0.61 -19.55
N PRO A 206 11.56 -0.87 -20.61
CA PRO A 206 11.03 -1.31 -21.89
C PRO A 206 10.67 -2.81 -21.80
N LYS A 207 9.47 -3.18 -22.24
CA LYS A 207 9.13 -4.61 -22.44
C LYS A 207 9.65 -5.08 -23.80
N PRO A 208 10.09 -6.34 -23.93
CA PRO A 208 10.32 -7.01 -25.21
C PRO A 208 9.02 -7.24 -25.99
#